data_AF-A0A066XIT1-F1
#
_entry.id   AF-A0A066XIT1-F1
#
_cell.length_a   1.000
_cell.length_b   1.000
_cell.length_c   1.000
_cell.angle_alpha   90.00
_cell.angle_beta   90.00
_cell.angle_gamma   90.00
#
_symmetry.space_group_name_H-M   'P 1'
#
loop_
_entity.id
_entity.type
_entity.pdbx_description
1 polymer ?
#
loop_
_entity_poly.entity_id
_entity_poly.type
_entity_poly.pdbx_seq_one_letter_code
_entity_poly.pdbx_strand_id
1 'polypeptide(L)'
;MPVPFETLIPYGIMIAPSRWELRSIQMFGVTGTGLHVIKGIQNGGKKPRWGLDQWDRQSMCSKEPKLPISRPWANRNDLPVMDRDRRLTGDLRGQIGNHEAPPGFELNNPWRLEKRIS
;
A
#
# COMPACT_ATOMS: atom_id res chain seq x y z
N MET A 1 -23.15 11.14 -39.95
CA MET A 1 -23.13 9.72 -40.38
C MET A 1 -22.97 8.87 -39.14
N PRO A 2 -23.94 8.01 -38.80
CA PRO A 2 -23.84 7.14 -37.62
C PRO A 2 -22.66 6.18 -37.77
N VAL A 3 -21.95 5.92 -36.67
CA VAL A 3 -20.80 5.00 -36.65
C VAL A 3 -21.30 3.56 -36.86
N PRO A 4 -20.72 2.80 -37.79
CA PRO A 4 -21.12 1.40 -38.03
C PRO A 4 -20.76 0.53 -36.82
N PHE A 5 -21.78 0.01 -36.13
CA PHE A 5 -21.66 -0.74 -34.88
C PHE A 5 -20.89 -2.07 -35.07
N GLU A 6 -20.84 -2.58 -36.30
CA GLU A 6 -20.09 -3.75 -36.74
C GLU A 6 -18.59 -3.58 -36.45
N THR A 7 -18.06 -2.36 -36.57
CA THR A 7 -16.67 -2.03 -36.23
C THR A 7 -16.40 -2.05 -34.73
N LEU A 8 -17.45 -1.98 -33.91
CA LEU A 8 -17.38 -2.00 -32.45
C LEU A 8 -17.53 -3.41 -31.87
N ILE A 9 -18.02 -4.38 -32.66
CA ILE A 9 -18.19 -5.78 -32.22
C ILE A 9 -16.86 -6.40 -31.73
N PRO A 10 -15.72 -6.25 -32.43
CA PRO A 10 -14.45 -6.78 -31.94
C PRO A 10 -14.00 -6.16 -30.61
N TYR A 11 -14.19 -4.84 -30.43
CA TYR A 11 -13.88 -4.15 -29.18
C TYR A 11 -14.82 -4.52 -28.04
N GLY A 12 -16.09 -4.77 -28.36
CA GLY A 12 -17.09 -5.32 -27.43
C GLY A 12 -16.67 -6.70 -26.92
N ILE A 13 -16.25 -7.61 -27.80
CA ILE A 13 -15.77 -8.96 -27.43
C ILE A 13 -14.50 -8.91 -26.57
N MET A 14 -13.63 -7.91 -26.79
CA MET A 14 -12.43 -7.70 -25.95
C MET A 14 -12.77 -7.30 -24.50
N ILE A 15 -13.92 -6.69 -24.25
CA ILE A 15 -14.31 -6.14 -22.94
C ILE A 15 -15.46 -6.95 -22.28
N ALA A 16 -16.34 -7.57 -23.08
CA ALA A 16 -17.58 -8.18 -22.62
C ALA A 16 -17.40 -9.63 -22.14
N PRO A 17 -18.05 -10.02 -21.03
CA PRO A 17 -18.03 -11.38 -20.49
C PRO A 17 -19.04 -12.27 -21.21
N SER A 18 -18.87 -12.52 -22.51
CA SER A 18 -19.73 -13.44 -23.26
C SER A 18 -19.14 -14.86 -23.26
N ARG A 19 -19.76 -15.71 -22.44
CA ARG A 19 -19.86 -17.20 -22.42
C ARG A 19 -18.68 -18.01 -23.01
N TRP A 20 -18.05 -18.80 -22.12
CA TRP A 20 -17.09 -19.90 -22.35
C TRP A 20 -17.36 -20.59 -23.70
N GLU A 21 -16.42 -20.69 -24.64
CA GLU A 21 -15.18 -21.47 -24.57
C GLU A 21 -14.08 -20.85 -25.49
N LEU A 22 -12.87 -20.60 -24.95
CA LEU A 22 -11.61 -20.13 -25.62
C LEU A 22 -11.54 -18.63 -26.04
N ARG A 23 -11.13 -17.71 -25.15
CA ARG A 23 -9.77 -17.39 -24.58
C ARG A 23 -8.79 -16.88 -25.64
N SER A 24 -8.30 -15.64 -25.58
CA SER A 24 -7.20 -15.28 -24.67
C SER A 24 -7.14 -13.79 -24.24
N ILE A 25 -7.95 -12.90 -24.82
CA ILE A 25 -7.85 -11.43 -24.58
C ILE A 25 -8.74 -10.97 -23.41
N GLN A 26 -9.82 -11.70 -23.11
CA GLN A 26 -10.78 -11.43 -22.00
C GLN A 26 -10.17 -11.55 -20.60
N MET A 27 -8.93 -12.03 -20.51
CA MET A 27 -8.23 -12.18 -19.24
C MET A 27 -7.95 -10.82 -18.59
N PHE A 28 -7.82 -9.72 -19.33
CA PHE A 28 -7.51 -8.42 -18.73
C PHE A 28 -8.62 -7.89 -17.81
N GLY A 29 -9.90 -8.06 -18.17
CA GLY A 29 -11.03 -7.67 -17.33
C GLY A 29 -11.16 -8.53 -16.07
N VAL A 30 -11.10 -9.86 -16.24
CA VAL A 30 -11.19 -10.82 -15.12
C VAL A 30 -9.97 -10.72 -14.20
N THR A 31 -8.77 -10.59 -14.77
CA THR A 31 -7.52 -10.44 -14.00
C THR A 31 -7.48 -9.08 -13.30
N GLY A 32 -7.90 -8.00 -13.96
CA GLY A 32 -7.95 -6.66 -13.37
C GLY A 32 -8.93 -6.59 -12.17
N THR A 33 -10.14 -7.10 -12.35
CA THR A 33 -11.15 -7.16 -11.28
C THR A 33 -10.75 -8.13 -10.16
N GLY A 34 -10.21 -9.31 -10.51
CA GLY A 34 -9.70 -10.29 -9.56
C GLY A 34 -8.55 -9.74 -8.72
N LEU A 35 -7.56 -9.09 -9.35
CA LEU A 35 -6.46 -8.43 -8.64
C LEU A 35 -6.97 -7.31 -7.74
N HIS A 36 -7.93 -6.50 -8.18
CA HIS A 36 -8.51 -5.44 -7.36
C HIS A 36 -9.15 -5.98 -6.08
N VAL A 37 -9.92 -7.07 -6.19
CA VAL A 37 -10.54 -7.73 -5.03
C VAL A 37 -9.49 -8.32 -4.09
N ILE A 38 -8.53 -9.07 -4.62
CA ILE A 38 -7.45 -9.66 -3.81
C ILE A 38 -6.65 -8.57 -3.10
N LYS A 39 -6.34 -7.46 -3.78
CA LYS A 39 -5.63 -6.32 -3.20
C LYS A 39 -6.44 -5.65 -2.09
N GLY A 40 -7.76 -5.57 -2.24
CA GLY A 40 -8.67 -5.10 -1.19
C GLY A 40 -8.63 -5.99 0.04
N ILE A 41 -8.74 -7.30 -0.14
CA ILE A 41 -8.69 -8.28 0.95
C ILE A 41 -7.34 -8.23 1.67
N GLN A 42 -6.24 -8.23 0.93
CA GLN A 42 -4.87 -8.14 1.49
C GLN A 42 -4.61 -6.86 2.30
N ASN A 43 -5.36 -5.79 2.03
CA ASN A 43 -5.21 -4.50 2.70
C ASN A 43 -6.28 -4.27 3.78
N GLY A 44 -7.00 -5.31 4.21
CA GLY A 44 -8.06 -5.17 5.22
C GLY A 44 -9.25 -4.34 4.73
N GLY A 45 -9.58 -4.44 3.45
CA GLY A 45 -10.65 -3.68 2.80
C GLY A 45 -10.27 -2.25 2.41
N LYS A 46 -9.06 -1.78 2.73
CA LYS A 46 -8.59 -0.44 2.39
C LYS A 46 -7.93 -0.39 1.01
N LYS A 47 -8.01 0.76 0.34
CA LYS A 47 -7.32 0.98 -0.95
C LYS A 47 -5.79 0.82 -0.78
N PRO A 48 -5.10 0.25 -1.78
CA PRO A 48 -3.63 0.19 -1.76
C PRO A 48 -3.04 1.60 -1.82
N ARG A 49 -1.94 1.82 -1.09
CA ARG A 49 -1.14 3.04 -1.17
C ARG A 49 -0.12 2.90 -2.31
N TRP A 50 0.04 3.96 -3.09
CA TRP A 50 1.03 4.06 -4.16
C TRP A 50 2.03 5.17 -3.82
N GLY A 51 3.25 5.10 -4.35
CA GLY A 51 4.26 6.14 -4.11
C GLY A 51 4.82 6.19 -2.69
N LEU A 52 4.79 5.08 -1.95
CA LEU A 52 5.28 4.98 -0.57
C LEU A 52 6.76 5.38 -0.49
N ASP A 53 7.05 6.49 0.19
CA ASP A 53 8.41 6.97 0.43
C ASP A 53 9.00 6.34 1.70
N GLN A 54 10.19 6.80 2.13
CA GLN A 54 10.84 6.29 3.34
C GLN A 54 10.05 6.65 4.61
N TRP A 55 9.39 7.80 4.62
CA TRP A 55 8.58 8.26 5.74
C TRP A 55 7.35 7.36 5.95
N ASP A 56 6.65 7.01 4.87
CA ASP A 56 5.48 6.13 4.89
C ASP A 56 5.81 4.68 5.31
N ARG A 57 7.03 4.21 5.02
CA ARG A 57 7.50 2.85 5.35
C ARG A 57 8.10 2.77 6.73
N GLN A 58 9.00 3.68 7.06
CA GLN A 58 9.92 3.61 8.20
C GLN A 58 10.36 5.01 8.67
N SER A 59 9.59 5.78 9.44
CA SER A 59 10.23 6.82 10.25
C SER A 59 10.82 6.22 11.53
N MET A 60 12.01 5.66 11.36
CA MET A 60 13.14 6.11 12.14
C MET A 60 14.24 6.37 11.11
N CYS A 61 14.27 7.60 10.59
CA CYS A 61 15.45 8.05 9.85
C CYS A 61 16.59 8.19 10.86
N SER A 62 17.39 7.14 11.01
CA SER A 62 18.72 7.25 11.59
C SER A 62 19.75 6.78 10.57
N LYS A 63 19.78 7.46 9.42
CA LYS A 63 21.01 7.58 8.61
C LYS A 63 21.12 9.04 8.13
N GLU A 64 21.36 9.96 9.06
CA GLU A 64 21.92 11.26 8.69
C GLU A 64 23.46 11.19 8.80
N PRO A 65 24.22 11.29 7.69
CA PRO A 65 25.48 12.00 7.74
C PRO A 65 25.16 13.49 7.92
N LYS A 66 25.49 13.98 9.13
CA LYS A 66 25.31 15.35 9.64
C LYS A 66 25.48 16.42 8.56
N LEU A 67 24.39 17.11 8.20
CA LEU A 67 24.49 18.44 7.59
C LEU A 67 24.72 19.47 8.71
N PRO A 68 25.61 20.47 8.54
CA PRO A 68 26.03 21.37 9.63
C PRO A 68 25.03 22.49 9.96
N ILE A 69 23.73 22.32 9.69
CA ILE A 69 22.72 23.36 9.96
C ILE A 69 21.57 22.75 10.77
N SER A 70 21.70 22.88 12.09
CA SER A 70 20.67 22.57 13.09
C SER A 70 19.40 23.36 12.80
N ARG A 71 18.35 22.70 12.30
CA ARG A 71 17.01 23.28 12.21
C ARG A 71 16.32 23.15 13.57
N PRO A 72 15.98 24.26 14.27
CA PRO A 72 15.46 24.23 15.63
C PRO A 72 13.98 23.84 15.76
N TRP A 73 13.31 23.43 14.66
CA TRP A 73 11.89 23.07 14.67
C TRP A 73 11.62 21.56 14.49
N ALA A 74 12.64 20.70 14.58
CA ALA A 74 12.48 19.24 14.61
C ALA A 74 11.82 18.78 15.92
N ASN A 75 10.55 19.14 16.11
CA ASN A 75 9.72 18.75 17.22
C ASN A 75 8.91 17.51 16.82
N ARG A 76 9.40 16.37 17.32
CA ARG A 76 8.67 15.25 17.92
C ARG A 76 7.56 14.55 17.10
N ASN A 77 7.74 13.22 17.01
CA ASN A 77 6.75 12.15 16.69
C ASN A 77 6.85 11.49 15.31
N ASP A 78 8.03 11.50 14.69
CA ASP A 78 8.27 10.85 13.41
C ASP A 78 8.44 9.32 13.62
N LEU A 79 7.35 8.61 13.92
CA LEU A 79 7.22 7.14 13.85
C LEU A 79 6.47 6.72 12.56
N PRO A 80 6.92 5.67 11.84
CA PRO A 80 6.50 5.41 10.46
C PRO A 80 5.02 5.16 10.47
N VAL A 81 4.21 5.77 9.60
CA VAL A 81 2.76 5.54 9.69
C VAL A 81 2.44 4.04 9.66
N MET A 82 3.01 3.24 8.74
CA MET A 82 2.59 1.84 8.60
C MET A 82 3.18 0.85 9.62
N ASP A 83 4.50 0.91 9.91
CA ASP A 83 5.13 0.01 10.88
C ASP A 83 4.76 0.40 12.34
N ARG A 84 4.53 1.69 12.61
CA ARG A 84 3.95 2.16 13.87
C ARG A 84 2.50 1.73 14.00
N ASP A 85 1.68 1.92 12.96
CA ASP A 85 0.26 1.55 12.97
C ASP A 85 0.09 0.04 13.21
N ARG A 86 0.98 -0.77 12.63
CA ARG A 86 1.08 -2.21 12.92
C ARG A 86 1.42 -2.50 14.38
N ARG A 87 2.31 -1.73 15.01
CA ARG A 87 2.61 -1.87 16.45
C ARG A 87 1.48 -1.39 17.35
N LEU A 88 0.68 -0.42 16.91
CA LEU A 88 -0.46 0.11 17.65
C LEU A 88 -1.70 -0.78 17.51
N THR A 89 -1.96 -1.32 16.32
CA THR A 89 -3.23 -1.98 15.99
C THR A 89 -3.07 -3.48 15.72
N GLY A 90 -1.85 -3.98 15.53
CA GLY A 90 -1.57 -5.36 15.08
C GLY A 90 -1.62 -5.53 13.57
N ASP A 91 -2.32 -4.65 12.85
CA ASP A 91 -2.49 -4.69 11.40
C ASP A 91 -1.65 -3.63 10.67
N LEU A 92 -1.04 -4.00 9.54
CA LEU A 92 -0.26 -3.09 8.67
C LEU A 92 -1.08 -1.90 8.12
N ARG A 93 -2.41 -1.97 8.20
CA ARG A 93 -3.36 -0.94 7.73
C ARG A 93 -4.36 -0.54 8.81
N GLY A 94 -4.16 -0.99 10.05
CA GLY A 94 -5.00 -0.61 11.18
C GLY A 94 -4.87 0.89 11.46
N GLN A 95 -5.98 1.57 11.74
CA GLN A 95 -5.95 2.96 12.20
C GLN A 95 -6.72 3.01 13.51
N ILE A 96 -6.15 3.70 14.50
CA ILE A 96 -6.75 3.86 15.82
C ILE A 96 -6.72 5.33 16.20
N GLY A 97 -7.83 5.84 16.74
CA GLY A 97 -8.00 7.24 17.14
C GLY A 97 -7.99 7.47 18.65
N ASN A 98 -7.55 6.47 19.42
CA ASN A 98 -7.53 6.55 20.88
C ASN A 98 -6.47 7.55 21.35
N HIS A 99 -6.79 8.30 22.41
CA HIS A 99 -5.88 9.27 23.02
C HIS A 99 -4.75 8.61 23.81
N GLU A 100 -5.01 7.43 24.38
CA GLU A 100 -4.02 6.60 25.08
C GLU A 100 -3.60 5.41 24.22
N ALA A 101 -2.29 5.11 24.25
CA ALA A 101 -1.73 3.97 23.53
C ALA A 101 -2.09 2.65 24.22
N PRO A 102 -2.20 1.53 23.47
CA PRO A 102 -2.50 0.24 24.07
C PRO A 102 -1.36 -0.22 25.01
N PRO A 103 -1.69 -0.93 26.11
CA PRO A 103 -0.70 -1.49 27.01
C PRO A 103 0.32 -2.36 26.26
N GLY A 104 1.61 -2.22 26.58
CA GLY A 104 2.69 -2.95 25.92
C GLY A 104 3.26 -2.30 24.66
N PHE A 105 2.64 -1.22 24.14
CA PHE A 105 3.25 -0.43 23.06
C PHE A 105 4.60 0.19 23.48
N GLU A 106 4.77 0.47 24.76
CA GLU A 106 6.01 0.99 25.35
C GLU A 106 7.20 0.04 25.16
N LEU A 107 6.95 -1.26 25.18
CA LEU A 107 7.97 -2.31 25.15
C LEU A 107 8.17 -2.89 23.75
N ASN A 108 7.32 -2.55 22.78
CA ASN A 108 7.28 -3.19 21.47
C ASN A 108 8.12 -2.49 20.39
N ASN A 109 9.21 -1.83 20.79
CA ASN A 109 10.10 -1.11 19.86
C ASN A 109 11.27 -1.99 19.39
N PRO A 110 11.18 -2.68 18.22
CA PRO A 110 12.26 -3.50 17.72
C PRO A 110 13.37 -2.65 17.11
N TRP A 111 14.61 -2.98 17.45
CA TRP A 111 15.78 -2.52 16.70
C TRP A 111 16.13 -3.55 15.61
N ARG A 112 16.25 -3.09 14.37
CA ARG A 112 16.62 -3.97 13.26
C ARG A 112 18.12 -4.20 13.28
N LEU A 113 18.51 -5.48 13.24
CA LEU A 113 19.90 -5.86 13.07
C LEU A 113 20.18 -6.07 11.58
N GLU A 114 21.20 -5.41 11.06
CA GLU A 114 21.69 -5.62 9.69
C GLU A 114 22.89 -6.57 9.73
N LYS A 115 23.01 -7.45 8.74
CA LYS A 115 24.22 -8.26 8.57
C LYS A 115 25.38 -7.34 8.21
N ARG A 116 26.57 -7.57 8.80
CA ARG A 116 27.79 -6.83 8.44
C ARG A 116 28.01 -6.95 6.93
N ILE A 117 28.09 -5.81 6.25
CA ILE A 117 28.48 -5.72 4.85
C ILE A 117 29.98 -6.04 4.81
N SER A 118 30.35 -7.13 4.15
CA SER A 118 31.74 -7.57 3.94
C SER A 118 32.14 -7.37 2.49
#